data_AF-A0A9Q1C4V2-F1
#
_entry.id   AF-A0A9Q1C4V2-F1
#
_cell.length_a   1.000
_cell.length_b   1.000
_cell.length_c   1.000
_cell.angle_alpha   90.00
_cell.angle_beta   90.00
_cell.angle_gamma   90.00
#
_symmetry.space_group_name_H-M   'P 1'
#
loop_
_entity.id
_entity.type
_entity.pdbx_description
1 polymer ?
#
loop_
_entity_poly.entity_id
_entity_poly.type
_entity_poly.pdbx_seq_one_letter_code
_entity_poly.pdbx_strand_id
1 'polypeptide(L)'
;MIYIILGHVYIHPKANSDNVRDQLKATTSLIENSHPDAVKLIMGDFNYCKISDIVHTYTQYIDLPTRNNNTLDLCYMVISMDVITR
;
A
#
# COMPACT_ATOMS: atom_id res chain seq x y z
N MET A 1 -21.89 1.47 -9.01
CA MET A 1 -21.50 0.67 -7.83
C MET A 1 -20.03 0.96 -7.57
N ILE A 2 -19.68 1.47 -6.39
CA ILE A 2 -18.31 1.81 -6.02
C ILE A 2 -17.70 0.60 -5.32
N TYR A 3 -16.50 0.19 -5.74
CA TYR A 3 -15.75 -0.88 -5.09
C TYR A 3 -14.60 -0.27 -4.28
N ILE A 4 -14.45 -0.75 -3.06
CA ILE A 4 -13.36 -0.38 -2.16
C ILE A 4 -12.60 -1.66 -1.82
N ILE A 5 -11.29 -1.64 -2.02
CA ILE A 5 -10.39 -2.73 -1.63
C ILE A 5 -9.60 -2.28 -0.42
N LEU A 6 -9.68 -3.10 0.63
CA LEU A 6 -8.93 -2.92 1.86
C LEU A 6 -7.84 -3.98 1.93
N GLY A 7 -6.58 -3.54 1.93
CA GLY A 7 -5.41 -4.39 2.13
C GLY A 7 -4.80 -4.14 3.50
N HIS A 8 -4.46 -5.23 4.21
CA HIS A 8 -3.66 -5.14 5.42
C HIS A 8 -2.27 -5.74 5.20
N VAL A 9 -1.22 -5.04 5.61
CA VAL A 9 0.17 -5.46 5.45
C VAL A 9 0.82 -5.70 6.80
N TYR A 10 1.58 -6.79 6.89
CA TYR A 10 2.51 -7.02 7.98
C TYR A 10 3.82 -7.55 7.40
N ILE A 11 4.91 -6.78 7.54
CA ILE A 11 6.25 -7.20 7.15
C ILE A 11 7.02 -7.55 8.40
N HIS A 12 7.44 -8.80 8.53
CA HIS A 12 8.25 -9.22 9.67
C HIS A 12 9.61 -8.47 9.67
N PRO A 13 10.11 -7.95 10.81
CA PRO A 13 11.34 -7.13 10.86
C PRO A 13 12.61 -7.81 10.34
N LYS A 14 12.61 -9.14 10.29
CA LYS A 14 13.74 -9.98 9.82
C LYS A 14 13.47 -10.65 8.47
N ALA A 15 12.40 -10.28 7.78
CA ALA A 15 12.14 -10.82 6.44
C ALA A 15 13.24 -10.39 5.46
N ASN A 16 13.46 -11.20 4.43
CA ASN A 16 14.41 -10.85 3.38
C ASN A 16 13.85 -9.67 2.56
N SER A 17 14.65 -8.63 2.35
CA SER A 17 14.22 -7.39 1.69
C SER A 17 13.76 -7.58 0.25
N ASP A 18 14.47 -8.42 -0.51
CA ASP A 18 14.20 -8.63 -1.93
C ASP A 18 12.90 -9.42 -2.11
N ASN A 19 12.73 -10.49 -1.33
CA ASN A 19 11.49 -11.28 -1.32
C ASN A 19 10.28 -10.43 -0.92
N VAL A 20 10.42 -9.56 0.09
CA VAL A 20 9.34 -8.66 0.50
C VAL A 20 8.99 -7.67 -0.60
N ARG A 21 9.99 -7.08 -1.26
CA ARG A 21 9.78 -6.13 -2.35
C ARG A 21 9.07 -6.79 -3.53
N ASP A 22 9.51 -7.98 -3.91
CA ASP A 22 8.91 -8.74 -5.03
C ASP A 22 7.48 -9.17 -4.71
N GLN A 23 7.22 -9.67 -3.50
CA GLN A 23 5.88 -10.08 -3.09
C GLN A 23 4.93 -8.89 -2.95
N LEU A 24 5.40 -7.77 -2.40
CA LEU A 24 4.60 -6.55 -2.27
C LEU A 24 4.26 -5.98 -3.65
N LYS A 25 5.22 -5.98 -4.59
CA LYS A 25 5.00 -5.55 -5.97
C LYS A 25 3.99 -6.46 -6.68
N ALA A 26 4.19 -7.77 -6.63
CA ALA A 26 3.32 -8.73 -7.28
C ALA A 26 1.87 -8.64 -6.75
N THR A 27 1.71 -8.53 -5.43
CA THR A 27 0.39 -8.41 -4.79
C THR A 27 -0.29 -7.09 -5.14
N THR A 28 0.46 -5.98 -5.12
CA THR A 28 -0.09 -4.67 -5.50
C THR A 28 -0.53 -4.65 -6.96
N SER A 29 0.29 -5.18 -7.88
CA SER A 29 -0.08 -5.28 -9.29
C SER A 29 -1.28 -6.20 -9.54
N LEU A 30 -1.42 -7.29 -8.78
CA LEU A 30 -2.61 -8.16 -8.86
C LEU A 30 -3.88 -7.39 -8.47
N ILE A 31 -3.82 -6.61 -7.37
CA ILE A 31 -4.94 -5.79 -6.90
C ILE A 31 -5.29 -4.70 -7.92
N GLU A 32 -4.29 -4.04 -8.50
CA GLU A 32 -4.50 -3.02 -9.53
C GLU A 32 -5.17 -3.60 -10.78
N ASN A 33 -4.69 -4.76 -11.25
CA ASN A 33 -5.21 -5.38 -12.47
C ASN A 33 -6.59 -6.03 -12.29
N SER A 34 -6.90 -6.55 -11.10
CA SER A 34 -8.19 -7.19 -10.84
C SER A 34 -9.35 -6.19 -10.76
N HIS A 35 -9.07 -4.97 -10.27
CA HIS A 35 -10.08 -3.96 -10.05
C HIS A 35 -9.53 -2.55 -10.36
N PRO A 36 -9.32 -2.22 -11.65
CA PRO A 36 -8.72 -0.94 -12.05
C PRO A 36 -9.51 0.26 -11.52
N ASP A 37 -10.85 0.16 -11.49
CA ASP A 37 -11.74 1.25 -11.09
C ASP A 37 -12.06 1.28 -9.58
N ALA A 38 -11.44 0.41 -8.76
CA ALA A 38 -11.66 0.43 -7.32
C ALA A 38 -10.81 1.50 -6.62
N VAL A 39 -11.34 2.09 -5.56
CA VAL A 39 -10.54 2.78 -4.55
C VAL A 39 -9.77 1.73 -3.77
N LYS A 40 -8.45 1.87 -3.66
CA LYS A 40 -7.61 0.95 -2.86
C LYS A 40 -7.04 1.67 -1.66
N LEU A 41 -7.21 1.07 -0.49
CA LEU A 41 -6.61 1.48 0.77
C LEU A 41 -5.77 0.33 1.31
N ILE A 42 -4.46 0.53 1.43
CA ILE A 42 -3.51 -0.47 1.93
C ILE A 42 -2.85 0.08 3.18
N MET A 43 -2.98 -0.60 4.31
CA MET A 43 -2.46 -0.13 5.60
C MET A 43 -1.86 -1.27 6.44
N GLY A 44 -0.99 -0.94 7.39
CA GLY A 44 -0.46 -1.92 8.36
C GLY A 44 0.99 -1.64 8.75
N ASP A 45 1.67 -2.62 9.34
CA ASP A 45 3.07 -2.51 9.79
C ASP A 45 4.01 -2.92 8.65
N PHE A 46 4.64 -1.92 8.06
CA PHE A 46 5.53 -2.08 6.92
C PHE A 46 7.00 -2.28 7.31
N ASN A 47 7.33 -2.09 8.60
CA ASN A 47 8.69 -2.05 9.13
C ASN A 47 9.64 -1.25 8.23
N TYR A 48 10.39 -1.90 7.35
CA TYR A 48 11.48 -1.31 6.56
C TYR A 48 11.14 -1.07 5.07
N CYS A 49 9.95 -1.42 4.58
CA CYS A 49 9.61 -1.33 3.16
C CYS A 49 8.48 -0.33 2.91
N LYS A 50 8.56 0.47 1.84
CA LYS A 50 7.49 1.43 1.49
C LYS A 50 6.88 1.06 0.14
N ILE A 51 5.55 1.15 0.04
CA ILE A 51 4.86 0.95 -1.25
C ILE A 51 5.27 2.01 -2.27
N SER A 52 5.50 3.24 -1.82
CA SER A 52 5.95 4.36 -2.67
C SER A 52 7.24 4.07 -3.44
N ASP A 53 8.10 3.21 -2.91
CA ASP A 53 9.38 2.85 -3.56
C ASP A 53 9.18 1.86 -4.71
N ILE A 54 7.95 1.36 -4.87
CA ILE A 54 7.57 0.30 -5.81
C ILE A 54 6.52 0.83 -6.80
N VAL A 55 5.52 1.56 -6.29
CA VAL A 55 4.39 2.08 -7.06
C VAL A 55 4.13 3.55 -6.67
N HIS A 56 4.32 4.46 -7.62
CA HIS A 56 4.29 5.92 -7.38
C HIS A 56 2.88 6.52 -7.38
N THR A 57 1.84 5.74 -7.72
CA THR A 57 0.44 6.21 -7.80
C THR A 57 -0.23 6.29 -6.42
N TYR A 58 0.31 5.62 -5.41
CA TYR A 58 -0.25 5.63 -4.07
C TYR A 58 0.19 6.87 -3.28
N THR A 59 -0.78 7.55 -2.69
CA THR A 59 -0.53 8.62 -1.71
C THR A 59 -0.44 8.01 -0.31
N GLN A 60 0.60 8.35 0.44
CA GLN A 60 0.80 7.91 1.82
C GLN A 60 0.26 8.98 2.78
N TYR A 61 -0.46 8.57 3.83
CA TYR A 61 -1.21 9.47 4.72
C TYR A 61 -0.72 9.51 6.18
N ILE A 62 0.21 8.66 6.59
CA ILE A 62 0.72 8.62 7.98
C ILE A 62 2.15 9.16 8.00
N ASP A 63 2.32 10.38 8.50
CA ASP A 63 3.61 11.07 8.62
C ASP A 63 4.09 11.24 10.07
N LEU A 64 3.33 10.72 11.03
CA LEU A 64 3.64 10.77 12.46
C LEU A 64 4.29 9.46 12.95
N PRO A 65 5.17 9.51 13.98
CA PRO A 65 5.80 8.31 14.53
C PRO A 65 4.76 7.33 15.10
N THR A 66 4.88 6.05 14.74
CA THR A 66 3.98 4.99 15.20
C THR A 66 4.67 3.98 16.12
N ARG A 67 6.01 3.96 16.09
CA ARG A 67 6.84 3.17 17.01
C ARG A 67 8.11 3.95 17.35
N ASN A 68 8.21 4.43 18.59
CA ASN A 68 9.27 5.34 19.03
C ASN A 68 9.34 6.57 18.11
N ASN A 69 10.51 6.91 17.57
CA ASN A 69 10.69 7.99 16.59
C ASN A 69 10.54 7.52 15.13
N ASN A 70 10.09 6.28 14.89
CA ASN A 70 9.93 5.73 13.55
C ASN A 70 8.45 5.62 13.16
N THR A 71 8.17 5.88 11.89
CA THR A 71 6.86 5.60 11.26
C THR A 71 6.96 4.28 10.53
N LEU A 72 6.51 3.20 11.19
CA LEU A 72 6.53 1.84 10.63
C LEU A 72 5.16 1.43 10.11
N ASP A 73 4.10 1.95 10.75
CA ASP A 73 2.75 1.76 10.28
C ASP A 73 2.45 2.82 9.23
N LEU A 74 2.08 2.37 8.03
CA LEU A 74 1.81 3.25 6.89
C LEU A 74 0.40 3.00 6.39
N CYS A 75 -0.19 4.04 5.79
CA CYS A 75 -1.48 3.95 5.12
C CYS A 75 -1.37 4.60 3.75
N TYR A 76 -1.66 3.83 2.72
CA TYR A 76 -1.59 4.21 1.32
C TYR A 76 -2.98 4.17 0.69
N MET A 77 -3.34 5.21 -0.05
CA MET A 77 -4.57 5.22 -0.83
C MET A 77 -4.28 5.63 -2.27
N VAL A 78 -5.00 5.01 -3.20
CA VAL A 78 -5.08 5.46 -4.59
C VAL A 78 -6.55 5.55 -5.01
N ILE A 79 -6.88 6.66 -5.65
CA ILE A 79 -8.19 6.90 -6.26
C ILE A 79 -7.96 6.90 -7.77
N SER A 80 -8.58 5.97 -8.49
CA SER A 80 -8.54 5.98 -9.95
C SER A 80 -9.35 7.18 -10.47
N MET A 81 -8.82 7.91 -11.43
CA MET A 81 -9.48 9.09 -12.02
C MET A 81 -10.84 8.76 -12.63
N ASP A 82 -11.04 7.53 -13.10
CA ASP A 82 -12.32 7.05 -13.65
C ASP A 82 -13.45 6.94 -12.60
N VAL A 83 -13.11 6.96 -11.30
CA VAL A 83 -14.08 7.03 -10.20
C VAL A 83 -14.57 8.47 -9.96
N ILE A 84 -13.73 9.47 -10.24
CA ILE A 84 -14.02 10.89 -9.93
C ILE A 84 -14.88 11.54 -11.03
N THR A 85 -14.81 11.03 -12.27
CA THR A 85 -15.49 11.59 -13.44
C THR A 85 -16.87 10.99 -13.71
N ARG A 86 -17.39 10.14 -12.82
CA ARG A 86 -18.73 9.54 -12.91
C ARG A 86 -19.72 10.10 -11.90
#